data_AF-A0A6N6QED1-F1
#
_entry.id   AF-A0A6N6QED1-F1
#
_cell.length_a   1.000
_cell.length_b   1.000
_cell.length_c   1.000
_cell.angle_alpha   90.00
_cell.angle_beta   90.00
_cell.angle_gamma   90.00
#
_symmetry.space_group_name_H-M   'P 1'
#
loop_
_entity.id
_entity.type
_entity.pdbx_description
1 polymer ?
#
loop_
_entity_poly.entity_id
_entity_poly.type
_entity_poly.pdbx_seq_one_letter_code
_entity_poly.pdbx_strand_id
1 'polypeptide(L)'
;MDDVRIGEILEPGSESEFKKRSERVKSGFWKAARRAGRMVPFMDEVVAAYYCALDQKTPTRVRMTLMAALAYFVLPFDAIPDILAGIGFTDDVAVLMAALTAVRAHITPAHRLAARQALEDEGVRE
;
A
#
# COMPACT_ATOMS: atom_id res chain seq x y z
N MET A 1 -21.25 -25.36 24.02
CA MET A 1 -19.99 -25.49 23.28
C MET A 1 -20.39 -25.44 21.84
N ASP A 2 -20.30 -24.26 21.24
CA ASP A 2 -20.76 -24.02 19.88
C ASP A 2 -19.76 -24.65 18.91
N ASP A 3 -20.23 -25.67 18.16
CA ASP A 3 -19.49 -26.29 17.07
C ASP A 3 -19.43 -25.33 15.89
N VAL A 4 -18.61 -24.28 16.00
CA VAL A 4 -18.26 -23.42 14.86
C VAL A 4 -17.46 -24.28 13.89
N ARG A 5 -18.12 -24.71 12.81
CA ARG A 5 -17.48 -25.48 11.75
C ARG A 5 -16.55 -24.53 11.00
N ILE A 6 -15.28 -24.92 10.86
CA ILE A 6 -14.23 -24.15 10.15
C ILE A 6 -14.70 -23.66 8.76
N GLY A 7 -15.65 -24.37 8.11
CA GLY A 7 -16.24 -23.99 6.84
C GLY A 7 -17.05 -22.68 6.83
N GLU A 8 -17.68 -22.30 7.95
CA GLU A 8 -18.42 -21.01 8.05
C GLU A 8 -17.47 -19.81 8.21
N ILE A 9 -16.23 -20.04 8.62
CA ILE A 9 -15.20 -18.98 8.80
C ILE A 9 -14.60 -18.56 7.44
N LEU A 10 -14.56 -19.48 6.47
CA LEU A 10 -13.88 -19.31 5.19
C LEU A 10 -14.84 -19.33 3.99
N GLU A 11 -16.12 -19.00 4.18
CA GLU A 11 -17.01 -18.80 3.03
C GLU A 11 -16.42 -17.68 2.14
N PRO A 12 -16.09 -17.99 0.87
CA PRO A 12 -15.65 -16.96 -0.06
C PRO A 12 -16.80 -15.97 -0.21
N GLY A 13 -16.56 -14.71 0.15
CA GLY A 13 -17.55 -13.64 -0.06
C GLY A 13 -18.00 -13.61 -1.52
N SER A 14 -19.17 -13.02 -1.79
CA SER A 14 -19.63 -12.87 -3.17
C SER A 14 -18.65 -12.03 -4.00
N GLU A 15 -18.60 -12.22 -5.32
CA GLU A 15 -17.78 -11.37 -6.21
C GLU A 15 -18.06 -9.87 -6.00
N SER A 16 -19.32 -9.54 -5.69
CA SER A 16 -19.75 -8.17 -5.40
C SER A 16 -19.10 -7.61 -4.13
N GLU A 17 -18.90 -8.44 -3.10
CA GLU A 17 -18.24 -8.06 -1.86
C GLU A 17 -16.74 -7.93 -2.04
N PHE A 18 -16.11 -8.84 -2.78
CA PHE A 18 -14.70 -8.72 -3.15
C PHE A 18 -14.43 -7.43 -3.92
N LYS A 19 -15.28 -7.10 -4.91
CA LYS A 19 -15.17 -5.83 -5.66
C LYS A 19 -15.30 -4.62 -4.75
N LYS A 20 -16.32 -4.58 -3.88
CA LYS A 20 -16.51 -3.49 -2.91
C LYS A 20 -15.33 -3.33 -1.95
N ARG A 21 -14.77 -4.44 -1.46
CA ARG A 21 -13.58 -4.43 -0.59
C ARG A 21 -12.34 -3.93 -1.32
N SER A 22 -12.12 -4.38 -2.55
CA SER A 22 -11.01 -3.93 -3.41
C SER A 22 -11.09 -2.43 -3.68
N GLU A 23 -12.26 -1.91 -4.06
CA GLU A 23 -12.47 -0.48 -4.27
C GLU A 23 -12.24 0.33 -2.99
N ARG A 24 -12.68 -0.19 -1.83
CA ARG A 24 -12.40 0.45 -0.54
C ARG A 24 -10.89 0.52 -0.26
N VAL A 25 -10.15 -0.55 -0.48
CA VAL A 25 -8.68 -0.57 -0.29
C VAL A 25 -8.00 0.41 -1.25
N LYS A 26 -8.38 0.42 -2.53
CA LYS A 26 -7.85 1.35 -3.52
C LYS A 26 -8.12 2.81 -3.14
N SER A 27 -9.37 3.13 -2.76
CA SER A 27 -9.73 4.49 -2.34
C SER A 27 -9.00 4.92 -1.06
N GLY A 28 -8.81 4.00 -0.11
CA GLY A 28 -8.03 4.22 1.11
C GLY A 28 -6.57 4.55 0.79
N PHE A 29 -5.96 3.79 -0.13
CA PHE A 29 -4.59 4.03 -0.59
C PHE A 29 -4.41 5.44 -1.14
N TRP A 30 -5.25 5.84 -2.09
CA TRP A 30 -5.13 7.16 -2.71
C TRP A 30 -5.45 8.30 -1.75
N LYS A 31 -6.36 8.08 -0.80
CA LYS A 31 -6.61 9.04 0.29
C LYS A 31 -5.37 9.21 1.19
N ALA A 32 -4.69 8.12 1.55
CA ALA A 32 -3.47 8.16 2.33
C ALA A 32 -2.32 8.82 1.54
N ALA A 33 -2.16 8.45 0.26
CA ALA A 33 -1.17 9.01 -0.65
C ALA A 33 -1.32 10.54 -0.77
N ARG A 34 -2.53 11.07 -1.04
CA ARG A 34 -2.78 12.53 -1.06
C ARG A 34 -2.42 13.23 0.25
N ARG A 35 -2.75 12.61 1.39
CA ARG A 35 -2.45 13.21 2.70
C ARG A 35 -0.95 13.24 3.01
N ALA A 36 -0.24 12.17 2.65
CA ALA A 36 1.20 12.01 2.90
C ALA A 36 2.09 12.58 1.78
N GLY A 37 1.55 12.83 0.59
CA GLY A 37 2.27 13.22 -0.64
C GLY A 37 3.21 14.40 -0.47
N ARG A 38 2.79 15.41 0.30
CA ARG A 38 3.58 16.61 0.59
C ARG A 38 4.67 16.41 1.66
N MET A 39 4.55 15.36 2.48
CA MET A 39 5.44 15.10 3.62
C MET A 39 6.43 13.97 3.35
N VAL A 40 6.13 13.09 2.38
CA VAL A 40 6.92 11.91 2.07
C VAL A 40 7.72 12.14 0.78
N PRO A 41 9.04 12.40 0.85
CA PRO A 41 9.85 12.77 -0.32
C PRO A 41 10.02 11.62 -1.33
N PHE A 42 9.71 10.38 -0.93
CA PHE A 42 9.84 9.17 -1.76
C PHE A 42 8.47 8.61 -2.22
N MET A 43 7.45 9.46 -2.29
CA MET A 43 6.10 9.05 -2.70
C MET A 43 6.05 8.37 -4.09
N ASP A 44 6.94 8.78 -5.01
CA ASP A 44 7.07 8.11 -6.32
C ASP A 44 7.39 6.62 -6.19
N GLU A 45 8.29 6.26 -5.28
CA GLU A 45 8.69 4.87 -5.08
C GLU A 45 7.60 4.08 -4.32
N VAL A 46 6.84 4.73 -3.43
CA VAL A 46 5.66 4.12 -2.78
C VAL A 46 4.60 3.76 -3.82
N VAL A 47 4.27 4.68 -4.72
CA VAL A 47 3.29 4.42 -5.77
C VAL A 47 3.84 3.45 -6.83
N ALA A 48 5.12 3.51 -7.16
CA ALA A 48 5.74 2.52 -8.05
C ALA A 48 5.70 1.11 -7.44
N ALA A 49 5.88 1.00 -6.12
CA ALA A 49 5.72 -0.25 -5.39
C ALA A 49 4.27 -0.75 -5.39
N TYR A 50 3.28 0.15 -5.33
CA TYR A 50 1.87 -0.20 -5.53
C TYR A 50 1.63 -0.84 -6.91
N TYR A 51 2.14 -0.23 -7.99
CA TYR A 51 2.03 -0.83 -9.32
C TYR A 51 2.80 -2.15 -9.46
N CYS A 52 3.98 -2.24 -8.84
CA CYS A 52 4.77 -3.48 -8.81
C CYS A 52 4.02 -4.63 -8.09
N ALA A 53 3.28 -4.33 -7.02
CA ALA A 53 2.47 -5.30 -6.29
C ALA A 53 1.29 -5.84 -7.11
N LEU A 54 0.74 -4.99 -7.99
CA LEU A 54 -0.37 -5.34 -8.89
C LEU A 54 0.09 -6.07 -10.15
N ASP A 55 1.34 -5.92 -10.57
CA ASP A 55 1.88 -6.62 -11.75
C ASP A 55 1.96 -8.14 -11.50
N GLN A 56 1.23 -8.91 -12.30
CA GLN A 56 1.23 -10.37 -12.25
C GLN A 56 2.57 -10.99 -12.68
N LYS A 57 3.42 -10.25 -13.40
CA LYS A 57 4.79 -10.68 -13.76
C LYS A 57 5.76 -10.58 -12.59
N THR A 58 5.43 -9.83 -11.55
CA THR A 58 6.23 -9.75 -10.33
C THR A 58 6.10 -11.07 -9.55
N PRO A 59 7.21 -11.66 -9.06
CA PRO A 59 7.16 -12.88 -8.26
C PRO A 59 6.20 -12.75 -7.06
N THR A 60 5.41 -13.78 -6.79
CA THR A 60 4.38 -13.76 -5.73
C THR A 60 4.93 -13.36 -4.37
N ARG A 61 6.14 -13.82 -4.01
CA ARG A 61 6.81 -13.43 -2.76
C ARG A 61 6.98 -11.91 -2.66
N VAL A 62 7.45 -11.28 -3.73
CA VAL A 62 7.68 -9.84 -3.80
C VAL A 62 6.37 -9.07 -3.72
N ARG A 63 5.35 -9.52 -4.46
CA ARG A 63 3.99 -8.93 -4.42
C ARG A 63 3.41 -8.97 -3.01
N MET A 64 3.52 -10.11 -2.32
CA MET A 64 3.02 -10.26 -0.94
C MET A 64 3.76 -9.35 0.04
N THR A 65 5.09 -9.25 -0.05
CA THR A 65 5.88 -8.32 0.75
C THR A 65 5.46 -6.87 0.52
N LEU A 66 5.27 -6.49 -0.75
CA LEU A 66 4.80 -5.16 -1.10
C LEU A 66 3.39 -4.87 -0.61
N MET A 67 2.47 -5.82 -0.75
CA MET A 67 1.11 -5.69 -0.23
C MET A 67 1.11 -5.51 1.29
N ALA A 68 1.95 -6.23 2.03
CA ALA A 68 2.07 -6.06 3.47
C ALA A 68 2.62 -4.67 3.85
N ALA A 69 3.68 -4.21 3.18
CA ALA A 69 4.27 -2.90 3.40
C ALA A 69 3.30 -1.76 3.04
N LEU A 70 2.55 -1.89 1.95
CA LEU A 70 1.55 -0.91 1.53
C LEU A 70 0.31 -0.95 2.40
N ALA A 71 -0.13 -2.12 2.88
CA ALA A 71 -1.23 -2.20 3.84
C ALA A 71 -0.90 -1.42 5.11
N TYR A 72 0.34 -1.51 5.60
CA TYR A 72 0.82 -0.69 6.72
C TYR A 72 0.72 0.81 6.44
N PHE A 73 1.02 1.25 5.22
CA PHE A 73 0.90 2.64 4.80
C PHE A 73 -0.56 3.15 4.69
N VAL A 74 -1.54 2.27 4.39
CA VAL A 74 -2.95 2.63 4.12
C VAL A 74 -3.88 2.49 5.30
N LEU A 75 -3.59 1.58 6.25
CA LEU A 75 -4.31 1.50 7.52
C LEU A 75 -4.42 2.90 8.13
N PRO A 76 -5.55 3.22 8.78
CA PRO A 76 -5.90 4.60 9.09
C PRO A 76 -4.71 5.22 9.80
N PHE A 77 -4.34 6.39 9.31
CA PHE A 77 -3.54 7.46 9.91
C PHE A 77 -3.69 7.56 11.47
N ASP A 78 -3.40 6.52 12.23
CA ASP A 78 -3.39 6.48 13.71
C ASP A 78 -1.94 6.44 14.21
N ALA A 79 -0.96 6.13 13.34
CA ALA A 79 0.46 6.22 13.64
C ALA A 79 1.13 7.44 12.98
N ILE A 80 0.93 7.65 11.67
CA ILE A 80 1.63 8.72 10.91
C ILE A 80 1.33 10.16 11.40
N PRO A 81 0.08 10.57 11.72
CA PRO A 81 -0.17 11.97 12.10
C PRO A 81 0.30 12.31 13.51
N ASP A 82 0.34 11.35 14.44
CA ASP A 82 0.89 11.56 15.79
C ASP A 82 2.43 11.61 15.77
N ILE A 83 3.08 10.86 14.88
CA ILE A 83 4.55 10.79 14.72
C ILE A 83 5.16 12.10 14.16
N LEU A 84 4.42 12.83 13.33
CA LEU A 84 4.88 14.11 12.78
C LEU A 84 4.79 15.27 13.79
N ALA A 85 4.00 15.12 14.85
CA ALA A 85 3.79 16.16 15.85
C ALA A 85 4.81 16.14 17.01
N GLY A 86 5.61 15.07 17.19
CA GLY A 86 6.57 14.99 18.30
C GLY A 86 7.64 13.90 18.16
N ILE A 87 8.87 14.31 17.81
CA ILE A 87 10.18 13.71 18.18
C ILE A 87 10.18 12.19 18.51
N GLY A 88 10.51 11.35 17.52
CA GLY A 88 10.83 9.92 17.68
C GLY A 88 10.63 9.10 16.40
N PHE A 89 11.60 9.09 15.47
CA PHE A 89 11.28 9.08 14.03
C PHE A 89 11.89 7.97 13.14
N THR A 90 12.35 6.82 13.65
CA THR A 90 13.17 5.92 12.79
C THR A 90 12.54 4.60 12.38
N ASP A 91 11.72 3.92 13.21
CA ASP A 91 11.43 2.50 12.94
C ASP A 91 10.45 2.27 11.77
N ASP A 92 9.34 3.00 11.71
CA ASP A 92 8.29 2.76 10.69
C ASP A 92 8.66 3.21 9.27
N VAL A 93 9.31 4.37 9.16
CA VAL A 93 9.86 4.85 7.88
C VAL A 93 11.02 3.96 7.46
N ALA A 94 11.86 3.49 8.40
CA ALA A 94 12.91 2.53 8.08
C ALA A 94 12.34 1.20 7.61
N VAL A 95 11.24 0.71 8.19
CA VAL A 95 10.56 -0.52 7.74
C VAL A 95 10.01 -0.36 6.32
N LEU A 96 9.32 0.74 6.02
CA LEU A 96 8.83 1.01 4.67
C LEU A 96 9.99 1.17 3.67
N MET A 97 11.02 1.92 4.04
CA MET A 97 12.22 2.10 3.22
C MET A 97 13.00 0.80 3.02
N ALA A 98 13.10 -0.05 4.04
CA ALA A 98 13.73 -1.36 3.96
C ALA A 98 12.94 -2.29 3.05
N ALA A 99 11.61 -2.30 3.15
CA ALA A 99 10.75 -3.08 2.25
C ALA A 99 10.89 -2.61 0.79
N LEU A 100 10.84 -1.30 0.55
CA LEU A 100 11.07 -0.71 -0.78
C LEU A 100 12.47 -1.04 -1.32
N THR A 101 13.49 -0.98 -0.46
CA THR A 101 14.87 -1.32 -0.83
C THR A 101 15.01 -2.80 -1.17
N ALA A 102 14.45 -3.69 -0.36
CA ALA A 102 14.50 -5.14 -0.55
C ALA A 102 13.87 -5.59 -1.88
N VAL A 103 12.86 -4.86 -2.34
CA VAL A 103 12.11 -5.18 -3.56
C VAL A 103 12.46 -4.28 -4.76
N ARG A 104 13.36 -3.31 -4.58
CA ARG A 104 13.70 -2.28 -5.58
C ARG A 104 14.10 -2.86 -6.93
N ALA A 105 14.78 -4.01 -6.93
CA ALA A 105 15.20 -4.71 -8.15
C ALA A 105 14.03 -5.16 -9.05
N HIS A 106 12.82 -5.30 -8.47
CA HIS A 106 11.60 -5.68 -9.19
C HIS A 106 10.77 -4.46 -9.63
N ILE A 107 11.10 -3.25 -9.15
CA ILE A 107 10.43 -2.02 -9.56
C ILE A 107 11.00 -1.58 -10.91
N THR A 108 10.27 -1.91 -11.97
CA THR A 108 10.63 -1.63 -13.36
C THR A 108 10.42 -0.15 -13.72
N PRO A 109 11.04 0.34 -14.81
CA PRO A 109 10.73 1.66 -15.36
C PRO A 109 9.25 1.85 -15.69
N ALA A 110 8.56 0.79 -16.13
CA ALA A 110 7.12 0.83 -16.40
C ALA A 110 6.30 1.11 -15.12
N HIS A 111 6.66 0.50 -13.99
CA HIS A 111 6.03 0.78 -12.69
C HIS A 111 6.23 2.24 -12.27
N ARG A 112 7.44 2.78 -12.47
CA ARG A 112 7.72 4.20 -12.17
C ARG A 112 6.98 5.16 -13.07
N LEU A 113 6.83 4.83 -14.36
CA LEU A 113 6.07 5.65 -15.29
C LEU A 113 4.59 5.68 -14.92
N ALA A 114 3.99 4.52 -14.65
CA ALA A 114 2.61 4.41 -14.18
C ALA A 114 2.39 5.18 -12.87
N ALA A 115 3.37 5.12 -11.95
CA ALA A 115 3.31 5.88 -10.70
C ALA A 115 3.29 7.38 -10.91
N ARG A 116 4.14 7.91 -11.81
CA ARG A 116 4.17 9.35 -12.11
C ARG A 116 2.85 9.83 -12.70
N GLN A 117 2.32 9.12 -13.69
CA GLN A 117 1.03 9.43 -14.30
C GLN A 117 -0.09 9.44 -13.26
N ALA A 118 -0.14 8.42 -12.40
CA ALA A 118 -1.17 8.33 -11.39
C ALA A 118 -1.05 9.40 -10.29
N LEU A 119 0.16 9.80 -9.92
CA LEU A 119 0.38 10.88 -8.95
C LEU A 119 -0.06 12.23 -9.50
N GLU A 120 0.11 12.46 -10.80
CA GLU A 120 -0.40 13.64 -11.53
C GLU A 120 -1.93 13.61 -11.58
N ASP A 121 -2.52 12.49 -12.03
CA ASP A 121 -3.99 12.32 -12.14
C ASP A 121 -4.71 12.46 -10.79
N GLU A 122 -4.11 11.97 -9.71
CA GLU A 122 -4.69 11.97 -8.35
C GLU A 122 -4.36 13.24 -7.55
N GLY A 123 -3.64 14.21 -8.13
CA GLY A 123 -3.31 15.48 -7.50
C GLY A 123 -2.50 15.35 -6.20
N VAL A 124 -1.66 14.31 -6.09
CA VAL A 124 -0.97 13.98 -4.82
C VAL A 124 0.15 14.98 -4.48
N ARG A 125 0.64 15.71 -5.48
CA ARG A 125 1.73 16.68 -5.36
C ARG A 125 1.29 18.14 -5.32
N GLU A 126 -0.01 18.42 -5.43
CA GLU A 126 -0.61 19.77 -5.33
C GLU A 126 -0.98 20.10 -3.87
#